data_AF-A0A6J8A593-F1
#
_entry.id   AF-A0A6J8A593-F1
#
_cell.length_a   1.000
_cell.length_b   1.000
_cell.length_c   1.000
_cell.angle_alpha   90.00
_cell.angle_beta   90.00
_cell.angle_gamma   90.00
#
_symmetry.space_group_name_H-M   'P 1'
#
loop_
_entity.id
_entity.type
_entity.pdbx_description
1 polymer ?
#
loop_
_entity_poly.entity_id
_entity_poly.type
_entity_poly.pdbx_seq_one_letter_code
_entity_poly.pdbx_strand_id
1 'polypeptide(L)'
;MTSIDKSAFDNLPHLKELSLFDNPMKSFQGNIFAPLDELEVLHISHDLLSTYPSESWFDFLNITKVFSYGGPSNGSFAEIFSVMTNLKYLHGENQIHILRNGTFHAFDKTPLRYLKIKSKLMTIEKDTFSPLRLLFSLVIPNARFLKLSNTLPALHVF
;
A
#
# COMPACT_ATOMS: atom_id res chain seq x y z
N MET A 1 7.44 1.71 24.12
CA MET A 1 8.59 1.67 23.20
C MET A 1 8.16 2.31 21.89
N THR A 2 8.94 3.25 21.35
CA THR A 2 8.54 4.03 20.16
C THR A 2 9.37 3.72 18.91
N SER A 3 10.37 2.85 19.01
CA SER A 3 11.28 2.49 17.90
C SER A 3 11.77 1.05 18.04
N ILE A 4 12.06 0.41 16.90
CA ILE A 4 12.71 -0.90 16.78
C ILE A 4 14.22 -0.70 16.67
N ASP A 5 15.00 -1.55 17.33
CA ASP A 5 16.46 -1.58 17.18
C ASP A 5 16.83 -2.00 15.76
N LYS A 6 17.85 -1.35 15.17
CA LYS A 6 18.33 -1.66 13.82
C LYS A 6 18.70 -3.14 13.61
N SER A 7 19.03 -3.85 14.69
CA SER A 7 19.43 -5.26 14.68
C SER A 7 18.29 -6.24 14.91
N ALA A 8 17.05 -5.77 15.08
CA ALA A 8 15.91 -6.61 15.45
C ALA A 8 15.61 -7.72 14.43
N PHE A 9 16.04 -7.56 13.18
CA PHE A 9 15.78 -8.47 12.08
C PHE A 9 17.03 -9.20 11.56
N ASP A 10 18.22 -8.94 12.13
CA ASP A 10 19.51 -9.44 11.62
C ASP A 10 19.57 -10.98 11.55
N ASN A 11 18.87 -11.67 12.44
CA ASN A 11 18.87 -13.13 12.53
C ASN A 11 17.66 -13.78 11.83
N LEU A 12 16.94 -13.05 10.97
CA LEU A 12 15.73 -13.50 10.29
C LEU A 12 15.83 -13.47 8.75
N PRO A 13 16.91 -13.97 8.12
CA PRO A 13 17.12 -13.84 6.67
C PRO A 13 16.07 -14.56 5.81
N HIS A 14 15.43 -15.59 6.37
CA HIS A 14 14.41 -16.40 5.68
C HIS A 14 12.97 -15.96 5.98
N LEU A 15 12.77 -14.79 6.62
CA LEU A 15 11.44 -14.30 6.95
C LEU A 15 10.70 -13.86 5.69
N LYS A 16 9.58 -14.52 5.39
CA LYS A 16 8.75 -14.23 4.19
C LYS A 16 7.59 -13.29 4.42
N GLU A 17 7.13 -13.21 5.67
CA GLU A 17 6.01 -12.38 6.07
C GLU A 17 6.31 -11.66 7.38
N LEU A 18 6.12 -10.35 7.38
CA LEU A 18 6.34 -9.49 8.54
C LEU A 18 5.07 -8.70 8.81
N SER A 19 4.60 -8.76 10.06
CA SER A 19 3.51 -7.91 10.53
C SER A 19 4.00 -6.88 11.53
N LEU A 20 3.88 -5.62 11.13
CA LEU A 20 4.13 -4.43 11.94
C LEU A 20 2.84 -3.69 12.27
N PHE A 21 1.69 -4.22 11.85
CA PHE A 21 0.38 -3.67 12.17
C PHE A 21 0.11 -3.68 13.68
N ASP A 22 -0.62 -2.67 14.15
CA ASP A 22 -1.04 -2.50 15.55
C ASP A 22 0.11 -2.46 16.58
N ASN A 23 1.28 -2.00 16.14
CA ASN A 23 2.37 -1.71 17.05
C ASN A 23 2.37 -0.21 17.41
N PRO A 24 2.69 0.17 18.67
CA PRO A 24 2.77 1.57 19.11
C PRO A 24 3.99 2.32 18.53
N MET A 25 4.58 1.78 17.47
CA MET A 25 5.78 2.28 16.83
C MET A 25 5.50 3.57 16.09
N LYS A 26 6.41 4.52 16.23
CA LYS A 26 6.31 5.83 15.59
C LYS A 26 7.33 6.04 14.49
N SER A 27 8.45 5.32 14.50
CA SER A 27 9.49 5.45 13.48
C SER A 27 10.40 4.22 13.43
N PHE A 28 11.06 4.08 12.29
CA PHE A 28 12.18 3.16 12.08
C PHE A 28 13.51 3.92 12.09
N GLN A 29 14.61 3.20 12.32
CA GLN A 29 15.96 3.75 12.23
C GLN A 29 16.69 3.18 11.01
N GLY A 30 16.74 3.93 9.91
CA GLY A 30 17.49 3.53 8.71
C GLY A 30 17.02 2.18 8.14
N ASN A 31 17.93 1.47 7.47
CA ASN A 31 17.68 0.28 6.67
C ASN A 31 17.43 -1.00 7.51
N ILE A 32 16.48 -0.96 8.44
CA ILE A 32 16.19 -2.08 9.35
C ILE A 32 15.69 -3.34 8.62
N PHE A 33 15.20 -3.19 7.39
CA PHE A 33 14.67 -4.28 6.58
C PHE A 33 15.71 -4.90 5.65
N ALA A 34 16.93 -4.33 5.58
CA ALA A 34 18.00 -4.85 4.74
C ALA A 34 18.36 -6.33 4.98
N PRO A 35 18.28 -6.89 6.22
CA PRO A 35 18.52 -8.32 6.44
C PRO A 35 17.42 -9.24 5.92
N LEU A 36 16.24 -8.72 5.54
CA LEU A 36 15.06 -9.50 5.21
C LEU A 36 14.97 -9.83 3.72
N ASP A 37 15.99 -10.50 3.20
CA ASP A 37 16.16 -10.79 1.77
C ASP A 37 15.00 -11.62 1.18
N GLU A 38 14.34 -12.48 1.97
CA GLU A 38 13.21 -13.30 1.51
C GLU A 38 11.83 -12.69 1.80
N LEU A 39 11.76 -11.44 2.28
CA LEU A 39 10.48 -10.84 2.65
C LEU A 39 9.61 -10.52 1.43
N GLU A 40 8.44 -11.16 1.37
CA GLU A 40 7.50 -11.02 0.27
C GLU A 40 6.20 -10.32 0.69
N VAL A 41 5.82 -10.44 1.97
CA VAL A 41 4.54 -9.96 2.51
C VAL A 41 4.77 -9.02 3.69
N LEU A 42 4.20 -7.83 3.61
CA LEU A 42 4.29 -6.82 4.67
C LEU A 42 2.90 -6.37 5.13
N HIS A 43 2.64 -6.46 6.43
CA HIS A 43 1.50 -5.80 7.07
C HIS A 43 2.00 -4.60 7.86
N ILE A 44 1.47 -3.41 7.59
CA ILE A 44 2.02 -2.17 8.14
C ILE A 44 0.95 -1.09 8.35
N SER A 45 1.10 -0.29 9.39
CA SER A 45 0.24 0.88 9.62
C SER A 45 0.76 2.10 8.85
N HIS A 46 -0.14 2.97 8.38
CA HIS A 46 0.26 4.16 7.64
C HIS A 46 1.08 5.14 8.48
N ASP A 47 0.79 5.27 9.77
CA ASP A 47 1.55 6.17 10.65
C ASP A 47 3.04 5.79 10.64
N LEU A 48 3.32 4.49 10.56
CA LEU A 48 4.66 3.96 10.46
C LEU A 48 5.25 4.09 9.03
N LEU A 49 4.43 4.00 7.99
CA LEU A 49 4.83 4.29 6.61
C LEU A 49 5.28 5.76 6.43
N SER A 50 4.52 6.68 7.02
CA SER A 50 4.71 8.12 6.82
C SER A 50 5.99 8.69 7.45
N THR A 51 6.59 7.95 8.38
CA THR A 51 7.81 8.35 9.08
C THR A 51 9.07 7.67 8.57
N TYR A 52 8.94 6.72 7.64
CA TYR A 52 10.10 6.07 7.02
C TYR A 52 10.62 6.94 5.86
N PRO A 53 11.93 7.18 5.76
CA PRO A 53 12.52 7.94 4.68
C PRO A 53 12.16 7.35 3.31
N SER A 54 11.82 8.21 2.35
CA SER A 54 11.47 7.81 0.98
C SER A 54 12.52 6.91 0.34
N GLU A 55 13.81 7.24 0.54
CA GLU A 55 14.93 6.47 0.02
C GLU A 55 15.13 5.11 0.70
N SER A 56 14.67 4.93 1.93
CA SER A 56 14.85 3.65 2.63
C SER A 56 13.84 2.59 2.14
N TRP A 57 12.80 2.98 1.40
CA TRP A 57 11.87 2.04 0.81
C TRP A 57 12.46 1.24 -0.36
N PHE A 58 13.63 1.63 -0.89
CA PHE A 58 14.34 0.85 -1.90
C PHE A 58 14.83 -0.50 -1.38
N ASP A 59 14.87 -0.73 -0.07
CA ASP A 59 15.24 -2.03 0.50
C ASP A 59 14.12 -3.08 0.30
N PHE A 60 12.90 -2.66 -0.06
CA PHE A 60 11.73 -3.54 -0.21
C PHE A 60 11.51 -4.06 -1.64
N LEU A 61 12.58 -4.23 -2.41
CA LEU A 61 12.44 -4.73 -3.79
C LEU A 61 11.79 -6.11 -3.85
N ASN A 62 11.87 -6.94 -2.80
CA ASN A 62 11.29 -8.28 -2.82
C ASN A 62 9.82 -8.34 -2.39
N ILE A 63 9.26 -7.23 -1.90
CA ILE A 63 7.85 -7.17 -1.50
C ILE A 63 6.94 -7.31 -2.70
N THR A 64 6.06 -8.32 -2.64
CA THR A 64 5.05 -8.58 -3.66
C THR A 64 3.64 -8.32 -3.16
N LYS A 65 3.42 -8.34 -1.84
CA LYS A 65 2.11 -8.12 -1.21
C LYS A 65 2.22 -7.17 -0.03
N VAL A 66 1.35 -6.17 -0.01
CA VAL A 66 1.22 -5.24 1.12
C VAL A 66 -0.21 -5.19 1.62
N PHE A 67 -0.33 -5.25 2.94
CA PHE A 67 -1.55 -4.97 3.69
C PHE A 67 -1.29 -3.71 4.52
N SER A 68 -1.88 -2.59 4.11
CA SER A 68 -1.72 -1.31 4.78
C SER A 68 -2.97 -0.92 5.55
N TYR A 69 -2.79 -0.39 6.75
CA TYR A 69 -3.90 -0.02 7.64
C TYR A 69 -3.78 1.42 8.13
N GLY A 70 -4.86 2.18 8.07
CA GLY A 70 -4.92 3.58 8.49
C GLY A 70 -4.44 4.56 7.41
N GLY A 71 -4.14 5.78 7.82
CA GLY A 71 -3.59 6.81 6.92
C GLY A 71 -4.55 7.91 6.54
N PRO A 72 -4.05 8.90 5.78
CA PRO A 72 -4.74 10.15 5.55
C PRO A 72 -5.93 9.92 4.64
N SER A 73 -7.03 10.61 4.97
CA SER A 73 -8.28 10.54 4.23
C SER A 73 -8.21 11.14 2.82
N ASN A 74 -7.09 11.81 2.48
CA ASN A 74 -6.86 12.45 1.19
C ASN A 74 -6.30 11.50 0.10
N GLY A 75 -5.89 10.28 0.45
CA GLY A 75 -5.40 9.29 -0.50
C GLY A 75 -3.91 9.38 -0.86
N SER A 76 -3.08 10.14 -0.14
CA SER A 76 -1.64 10.28 -0.44
C SER A 76 -0.79 9.03 -0.16
N PHE A 77 -1.39 7.93 0.30
CA PHE A 77 -0.70 6.66 0.60
C PHE A 77 -0.06 6.01 -0.64
N ALA A 78 -0.59 6.31 -1.83
CA ALA A 78 -0.20 5.67 -3.08
C ALA A 78 1.28 5.89 -3.46
N GLU A 79 1.82 7.07 -3.16
CA GLU A 79 3.20 7.42 -3.48
C GLU A 79 4.19 6.53 -2.72
N ILE A 80 3.87 6.15 -1.48
CA ILE A 80 4.75 5.34 -0.63
C ILE A 80 4.91 3.92 -1.18
N PHE A 81 3.89 3.38 -1.83
CA PHE A 81 3.93 2.03 -2.40
C PHE A 81 4.48 1.99 -3.82
N SER A 82 4.64 3.15 -4.47
CA SER A 82 5.13 3.23 -5.85
C SER A 82 6.58 2.77 -6.03
N VAL A 83 7.39 2.93 -4.99
CA VAL A 83 8.80 2.54 -4.95
C VAL A 83 8.99 1.02 -4.78
N MET A 84 7.94 0.30 -4.39
CA MET A 84 7.94 -1.17 -4.30
C MET A 84 7.72 -1.76 -5.70
N THR A 85 8.77 -1.78 -6.51
CA THR A 85 8.70 -2.08 -7.95
C THR A 85 8.25 -3.51 -8.29
N ASN A 86 8.24 -4.43 -7.32
CA ASN A 86 7.71 -5.79 -7.49
C ASN A 86 6.32 -6.01 -6.87
N LEU A 87 5.68 -4.95 -6.37
CA LEU A 87 4.36 -5.02 -5.74
C LEU A 87 3.29 -5.47 -6.73
N LYS A 88 2.66 -6.62 -6.42
CA LYS A 88 1.60 -7.24 -7.24
C LYS A 88 0.24 -7.18 -6.57
N TYR A 89 0.20 -7.10 -5.23
CA TYR A 89 -1.02 -7.09 -4.44
C TYR A 89 -0.97 -5.96 -3.41
N LEU A 90 -1.96 -5.08 -3.44
CA LEU A 90 -2.13 -4.03 -2.45
C LEU A 90 -3.53 -4.10 -1.85
N HIS A 91 -3.59 -4.29 -0.54
CA HIS A 91 -4.82 -4.14 0.25
C HIS A 91 -4.66 -2.94 1.19
N GLY A 92 -5.53 -1.95 1.05
CA GLY A 92 -5.57 -0.76 1.89
C GLY A 92 -6.86 -0.68 2.71
N GLU A 93 -6.72 -0.57 4.02
CA GLU A 93 -7.79 -0.29 4.98
C GLU A 93 -7.68 1.11 5.56
N ASN A 94 -8.29 2.08 4.89
CA ASN A 94 -8.06 3.50 5.15
C ASN A 94 -9.37 4.24 5.47
N GLN A 95 -9.29 5.54 5.81
CA GLN A 95 -10.45 6.41 6.05
C GLN A 95 -10.72 7.34 4.85
N ILE A 96 -10.44 6.88 3.63
CA ILE A 96 -10.57 7.71 2.43
C ILE A 96 -12.05 7.90 2.09
N HIS A 97 -12.41 9.15 1.81
CA HIS A 97 -13.77 9.52 1.42
C HIS A 97 -13.92 9.75 -0.08
N ILE A 98 -12.86 10.26 -0.73
CA ILE A 98 -12.85 10.58 -2.16
C ILE A 98 -11.57 10.02 -2.75
N LEU A 99 -11.68 9.17 -3.77
CA LEU A 99 -10.55 8.84 -4.63
C LEU A 99 -10.55 9.81 -5.80
N ARG A 100 -9.47 10.59 -5.92
CA ARG A 100 -9.34 11.62 -6.96
C ARG A 100 -8.65 11.08 -8.19
N ASN A 101 -8.78 11.80 -9.30
CA ASN A 101 -7.90 11.58 -10.44
C ASN A 101 -6.44 11.84 -10.00
N GLY A 102 -5.53 10.99 -10.46
CA GLY A 102 -4.11 11.06 -10.10
C GLY A 102 -3.72 10.35 -8.81
N THR A 103 -4.67 9.89 -7.97
CA THR A 103 -4.33 9.14 -6.73
C THR A 103 -3.40 7.96 -7.02
N PHE A 104 -3.58 7.25 -8.13
CA PHE A 104 -2.75 6.09 -8.49
C PHE A 104 -1.68 6.39 -9.55
N HIS A 105 -1.34 7.65 -9.82
CA HIS A 105 -0.40 8.00 -10.90
C HIS A 105 0.97 7.34 -10.74
N ALA A 106 1.45 7.22 -9.50
CA ALA A 106 2.74 6.62 -9.18
C ALA A 106 2.80 5.09 -9.42
N PHE A 107 1.66 4.43 -9.68
CA PHE A 107 1.62 2.99 -9.97
C PHE A 107 1.76 2.66 -11.46
N ASP A 108 1.97 3.65 -12.33
CA ASP A 108 2.06 3.48 -13.79
C ASP A 108 3.13 2.46 -14.24
N LYS A 109 4.19 2.32 -13.45
CA LYS A 109 5.33 1.41 -13.68
C LYS A 109 5.30 0.15 -12.82
N THR A 110 4.31 0.00 -11.95
CA THR A 110 4.25 -1.14 -11.03
C THR A 110 3.58 -2.35 -11.70
N PRO A 111 3.97 -3.59 -11.36
CA PRO A 111 3.31 -4.79 -11.85
C PRO A 111 2.00 -5.08 -11.11
N LEU A 112 1.35 -4.08 -10.48
CA LEU A 112 0.19 -4.26 -9.62
C LEU A 112 -0.94 -4.98 -10.37
N ARG A 113 -1.31 -6.17 -9.87
CA ARG A 113 -2.36 -7.03 -10.43
C ARG A 113 -3.64 -7.00 -9.60
N TYR A 114 -3.53 -6.79 -8.30
CA TYR A 114 -4.65 -6.86 -7.37
C TYR A 114 -4.66 -5.61 -6.49
N LEU A 115 -5.78 -4.90 -6.48
CA LEU A 115 -6.00 -3.74 -5.63
C LEU A 115 -7.30 -3.91 -4.86
N LYS A 116 -7.20 -3.90 -3.54
CA LYS A 116 -8.35 -3.87 -2.65
C LYS A 116 -8.33 -2.60 -1.81
N ILE A 117 -9.39 -1.81 -1.89
CA ILE A 117 -9.52 -0.57 -1.14
C ILE A 117 -10.76 -0.69 -0.26
N LYS A 118 -10.55 -0.91 1.03
CA LYS A 118 -11.60 -0.85 2.04
C LYS A 118 -11.50 0.50 2.73
N SER A 119 -12.51 1.35 2.50
CA SER A 119 -12.55 2.72 3.04
C SER A 119 -13.98 3.21 3.13
N LYS A 120 -14.19 4.40 3.73
CA LYS A 120 -15.49 5.08 3.79
C LYS A 120 -15.73 5.92 2.54
N LEU A 121 -15.52 5.31 1.38
CA LEU A 121 -15.61 5.99 0.10
C LEU A 121 -17.03 6.48 -0.15
N MET A 122 -17.16 7.72 -0.60
CA MET A 122 -18.40 8.35 -1.04
C MET A 122 -18.36 8.65 -2.54
N THR A 123 -17.18 9.01 -3.06
CA THR A 123 -16.99 9.42 -4.45
C THR A 123 -15.71 8.81 -5.02
N ILE A 124 -15.79 8.38 -6.28
CA ILE A 124 -14.63 8.03 -7.11
C ILE A 124 -14.70 8.91 -8.34
N GLU A 125 -13.67 9.73 -8.55
CA GLU A 125 -13.55 10.58 -9.73
C GLU A 125 -13.28 9.75 -10.99
N LYS A 126 -13.59 10.34 -12.15
CA LYS A 126 -13.35 9.73 -13.44
C LYS A 126 -11.85 9.49 -13.62
N ASP A 127 -11.49 8.38 -14.27
CA ASP A 127 -10.12 8.06 -14.66
C ASP A 127 -9.14 7.83 -13.48
N THR A 128 -9.63 7.76 -12.22
CA THR A 128 -8.82 7.47 -11.02
C THR A 128 -7.91 6.25 -11.18
N PHE A 129 -8.41 5.18 -11.81
CA PHE A 129 -7.68 3.91 -11.96
C PHE A 129 -6.97 3.75 -13.31
N SER A 130 -7.05 4.75 -14.20
CA SER A 130 -6.41 4.71 -15.53
C SER A 130 -4.90 4.46 -15.52
N PRO A 131 -4.13 4.86 -14.49
CA PRO A 131 -2.72 4.48 -14.37
C PRO A 131 -2.47 2.97 -14.15
N LEU A 132 -3.45 2.22 -13.61
CA LEU A 132 -3.30 0.82 -13.21
C LEU A 132 -3.46 -0.15 -14.40
N ARG A 133 -2.60 0.00 -15.40
CA ARG A 133 -2.71 -0.67 -16.72
C ARG A 133 -2.64 -2.19 -16.67
N LEU A 134 -2.05 -2.75 -15.62
CA LEU A 134 -1.86 -4.19 -15.46
C LEU A 134 -2.84 -4.81 -14.44
N LEU A 135 -3.77 -4.02 -13.92
CA LEU A 135 -4.70 -4.47 -12.90
C LEU A 135 -5.61 -5.58 -13.44
N PHE A 136 -5.67 -6.69 -12.72
CA PHE A 136 -6.52 -7.84 -13.03
C PHE A 136 -7.78 -7.85 -12.16
N SER A 137 -7.67 -7.41 -10.90
CA SER A 137 -8.77 -7.39 -9.95
C SER A 137 -8.78 -6.12 -9.12
N LEU A 138 -9.96 -5.51 -9.03
CA LEU A 138 -10.25 -4.34 -8.21
C LEU A 138 -11.42 -4.66 -7.28
N VAL A 139 -11.16 -4.61 -5.97
CA VAL A 139 -12.18 -4.86 -4.94
C VAL A 139 -12.38 -3.59 -4.12
N ILE A 140 -13.60 -3.06 -4.15
CA ILE A 140 -14.00 -1.90 -3.34
C ILE A 140 -15.24 -2.30 -2.55
N PRO A 141 -15.09 -2.77 -1.31
CA PRO A 141 -16.22 -3.18 -0.49
C PRO A 141 -17.20 -2.02 -0.29
N ASN A 142 -18.50 -2.34 -0.30
CA ASN A 142 -19.58 -1.37 -0.11
C ASN A 142 -19.66 -0.25 -1.16
N ALA A 143 -19.22 -0.51 -2.39
CA ALA A 143 -19.34 0.41 -3.51
C ALA A 143 -20.79 0.85 -3.87
N ARG A 144 -21.81 0.22 -3.27
CA ARG A 144 -23.23 0.42 -3.56
C ARG A 144 -23.75 1.84 -3.31
N PHE A 145 -23.04 2.65 -2.52
CA PHE A 145 -23.41 4.05 -2.25
C PHE A 145 -22.51 5.07 -2.99
N LEU A 146 -21.63 4.60 -3.87
CA LEU A 146 -20.68 5.47 -4.55
C LEU A 146 -21.33 6.23 -5.70
N LYS A 147 -21.13 7.56 -5.70
CA LYS A 147 -21.31 8.36 -6.91
C LYS A 147 -20.15 8.05 -7.85
N LEU A 148 -20.40 7.20 -8.85
CA LEU A 148 -19.45 6.93 -9.92
C LEU A 148 -19.59 8.02 -11.00
N SER A 149 -18.56 8.85 -11.17
CA SER A 149 -18.52 9.78 -12.30
C SER A 149 -17.97 9.07 -13.54
N ASN A 150 -18.72 8.09 -14.06
CA ASN A 150 -18.49 7.32 -15.29
C ASN A 150 -17.15 6.55 -15.48
N THR A 151 -17.31 5.33 -16.02
CA THR A 151 -16.33 4.36 -16.53
C THR A 151 -15.22 3.94 -15.57
N LEU A 152 -15.52 2.94 -14.73
CA LEU A 152 -14.50 1.95 -14.36
C LEU A 152 -14.16 1.13 -15.62
N PRO A 153 -12.88 0.83 -15.91
CA PRO A 153 -12.57 -0.20 -16.88
C PRO A 153 -13.24 -1.51 -16.45
N ALA A 154 -13.62 -2.35 -17.41
CA ALA A 154 -14.30 -3.63 -17.18
C ALA A 154 -13.41 -4.57 -16.34
N LEU A 155 -13.45 -4.40 -15.03
CA LEU A 155 -12.80 -5.24 -14.04
C LEU A 155 -13.91 -5.96 -13.28
N HIS A 156 -13.69 -7.24 -12.99
CA HIS A 156 -14.61 -8.01 -12.15
C HIS A 156 -14.64 -7.39 -10.75
N VAL A 157 -15.66 -6.57 -10.50
CA VAL A 157 -15.97 -6.01 -9.18
C VAL A 157 -16.75 -7.08 -8.42
N PHE A 158 -16.12 -7.70 -7.42
CA PHE A 158 -16.78 -8.56 -6.44
C PHE A 158 -16.93 -7.82 -5.10
#